data_AF-A0A502ZZ30-F1
#
_entry.id   AF-A0A502ZZ30-F1
#
_cell.length_a   1.000
_cell.length_b   1.000
_cell.length_c   1.000
_cell.angle_alpha   90.00
_cell.angle_beta   90.00
_cell.angle_gamma   90.00
#
_symmetry.space_group_name_H-M   'P 1'
#
loop_
_entity.id
_entity.type
_entity.pdbx_description
1 polymer ?
#
loop_
_entity_poly.entity_id
_entity_poly.type
_entity_poly.pdbx_seq_one_letter_code
_entity_poly.pdbx_strand_id
1 'polypeptide(L)'
;MTFRRTTSTAMLAAVALAFAGSGAFADDITIGFVAHAQGDPFVQQIQDGAQAAASDLGVKLVTAQQAGGAPEGQLKLVQNFVNSGAQGIATSVPGESMAKSLNDIVSGGVPLVQFNLLSKAVEAPYVGEKSVESGRVLGRMVLEKLGGESAKGTVVLGNCFPGFPVLENRAKGVEESLAKASGIKVLGPFDVKVSAVDNYNHWEQLYSANPDAVALIGLCAPDVTSLGKLNAAHGDKFVAGGYDMTELNLKAIKEGHAYVTIGQSAFVQGYLPVALLVNAIKGGKKLAPGFYNAGSQIVTADKVDMGNGLKPISFDEAQKLAADPKATAEYYKPWTETLTAQMLSSEPKPISAESE
;
A
#
# COMPACT_ATOMS: atom_id res chain seq x y z
N MET A 1 -72.52 47.24 -44.66
CA MET A 1 -72.63 46.14 -43.67
C MET A 1 -72.09 44.91 -44.38
N THR A 2 -71.04 44.19 -43.97
CA THR A 2 -70.48 43.94 -42.65
C THR A 2 -69.04 43.40 -42.85
N PHE A 3 -68.25 43.49 -41.79
CA PHE A 3 -66.79 43.37 -41.71
C PHE A 3 -66.29 41.92 -41.48
N ARG A 4 -64.95 41.74 -41.57
CA ARG A 4 -64.03 40.69 -40.98
C ARG A 4 -63.71 39.45 -41.85
N ARG A 5 -62.45 39.19 -42.28
CA ARG A 5 -61.20 38.76 -41.56
C ARG A 5 -61.48 37.59 -40.60
N THR A 6 -60.87 36.41 -40.73
CA THR A 6 -59.44 36.10 -40.55
C THR A 6 -59.10 34.67 -40.98
N THR A 7 -57.94 34.46 -41.58
CA THR A 7 -57.26 33.17 -41.73
C THR A 7 -56.65 32.74 -40.38
N SER A 8 -56.97 31.51 -39.94
CA SER A 8 -56.35 30.89 -38.76
C SER A 8 -55.38 29.79 -39.21
N THR A 9 -54.10 30.08 -39.08
CA THR A 9 -52.99 29.14 -39.23
C THR A 9 -52.93 28.26 -37.97
N ALA A 10 -53.11 26.95 -38.11
CA ALA A 10 -52.91 25.99 -37.03
C ALA A 10 -51.41 25.72 -36.84
N MET A 11 -50.85 26.14 -35.71
CA MET A 11 -49.49 25.82 -35.29
C MET A 11 -49.53 24.57 -34.40
N LEU A 12 -48.94 23.46 -34.86
CA LEU A 12 -48.65 22.30 -34.03
C LEU A 12 -47.56 22.68 -33.01
N ALA A 13 -47.88 22.60 -31.72
CA ALA A 13 -46.88 22.62 -30.66
C ALA A 13 -46.36 21.19 -30.43
N ALA A 14 -45.17 20.89 -30.96
CA ALA A 14 -44.41 19.70 -30.58
C ALA A 14 -43.65 20.02 -29.28
N VAL A 15 -44.12 19.48 -28.16
CA VAL A 15 -43.37 19.50 -26.89
C VAL A 15 -42.30 18.41 -26.98
N ALA A 16 -41.07 18.79 -27.33
CA ALA A 16 -39.91 17.94 -27.15
C ALA A 16 -39.49 17.98 -25.67
N LEU A 17 -39.83 16.93 -24.91
CA LEU A 17 -39.21 16.69 -23.61
C LEU A 17 -37.74 16.33 -23.84
N ALA A 18 -36.85 17.31 -23.69
CA ALA A 18 -35.43 17.06 -23.54
C ALA A 18 -35.19 16.44 -22.16
N PHE A 19 -35.08 15.11 -22.11
CA PHE A 19 -34.40 14.43 -21.01
C PHE A 19 -32.92 14.77 -21.10
N ALA A 20 -32.51 15.85 -20.42
CA ALA A 20 -31.11 16.09 -20.11
C ALA A 20 -30.69 15.09 -19.03
N GLY A 21 -30.34 13.88 -19.46
CA GLY A 21 -29.54 12.98 -18.64
C GLY A 21 -28.16 13.59 -18.51
N SER A 22 -27.84 14.12 -17.33
CA SER A 22 -26.48 14.43 -16.92
C SER A 22 -25.71 13.12 -16.74
N GLY A 23 -25.32 12.51 -17.85
CA GLY A 23 -24.21 11.57 -17.86
C GLY A 23 -22.95 12.36 -17.56
N ALA A 24 -22.35 12.16 -16.39
CA ALA A 24 -21.01 12.62 -16.13
C ALA A 24 -20.11 12.02 -17.21
N PHE A 25 -19.57 12.86 -18.11
CA PHE A 25 -18.57 12.42 -19.06
C PHE A 25 -17.36 11.97 -18.25
N ALA A 26 -17.00 10.69 -18.33
CA ALA A 26 -15.70 10.23 -17.89
C ALA A 26 -14.64 11.04 -18.64
N ASP A 27 -13.64 11.56 -17.93
CA ASP A 27 -12.54 12.23 -18.59
C ASP A 27 -11.75 11.16 -19.37
N ASP A 28 -11.35 11.45 -20.60
CA ASP A 28 -10.52 10.57 -21.45
C ASP A 28 -9.07 10.42 -20.92
N ILE A 29 -8.87 10.52 -19.59
CA ILE A 29 -7.58 10.34 -18.93
C ILE A 29 -7.33 8.84 -18.73
N THR A 30 -6.20 8.33 -19.24
CA THR A 30 -5.73 6.96 -18.99
C THR A 30 -4.50 6.96 -18.09
N ILE A 31 -4.57 6.25 -16.96
CA ILE A 31 -3.47 6.04 -16.02
C ILE A 31 -2.99 4.59 -16.13
N GLY A 32 -1.68 4.41 -16.30
CA GLY A 32 -1.03 3.10 -16.20
C GLY A 32 -0.58 2.82 -14.77
N PHE A 33 -0.90 1.66 -14.22
CA PHE A 33 -0.52 1.24 -12.88
C PHE A 33 0.24 -0.09 -12.95
N VAL A 34 1.52 -0.10 -12.59
CA VAL A 34 2.39 -1.28 -12.70
C VAL A 34 2.88 -1.68 -11.31
N ALA A 35 2.48 -2.86 -10.84
CA ALA A 35 2.92 -3.40 -9.56
C ALA A 35 3.88 -4.59 -9.73
N HIS A 36 4.67 -4.88 -8.70
CA HIS A 36 5.54 -6.07 -8.63
C HIS A 36 4.78 -7.24 -7.98
N ALA A 37 5.45 -8.38 -7.79
CA ALA A 37 4.97 -9.53 -7.02
C ALA A 37 3.56 -10.02 -7.41
N GLN A 38 3.38 -10.42 -8.67
CA GLN A 38 2.12 -10.99 -9.14
C GLN A 38 1.61 -12.11 -8.23
N GLY A 39 0.36 -11.98 -7.78
CA GLY A 39 -0.31 -12.97 -6.92
C GLY A 39 -0.16 -12.73 -5.42
N ASP A 40 0.56 -11.70 -5.00
CA ASP A 40 0.64 -11.29 -3.60
C ASP A 40 -0.68 -10.59 -3.16
N PRO A 41 -1.37 -11.08 -2.11
CA PRO A 41 -2.61 -10.47 -1.62
C PRO A 41 -2.47 -9.01 -1.18
N PHE A 42 -1.34 -8.62 -0.60
CA PHE A 42 -1.10 -7.24 -0.21
C PHE A 42 -0.99 -6.32 -1.45
N VAL A 43 -0.30 -6.78 -2.51
CA VAL A 43 -0.21 -6.01 -3.76
C VAL A 43 -1.56 -5.93 -4.47
N GLN A 44 -2.41 -6.94 -4.32
CA GLN A 44 -3.79 -6.87 -4.80
C GLN A 44 -4.57 -5.76 -4.09
N GLN A 45 -4.46 -5.64 -2.76
CA GLN A 45 -5.10 -4.56 -1.99
C GLN A 45 -4.65 -3.15 -2.42
N ILE A 46 -3.39 -2.99 -2.85
CA ILE A 46 -2.91 -1.73 -3.46
C ILE A 46 -3.69 -1.45 -4.75
N GLN A 47 -3.79 -2.41 -5.65
CA GLN A 47 -4.48 -2.21 -6.94
C GLN A 47 -5.97 -1.94 -6.77
N ASP A 48 -6.59 -2.54 -5.76
CA ASP A 48 -7.98 -2.26 -5.41
C ASP A 48 -8.17 -0.78 -5.00
N GLY A 49 -7.22 -0.21 -4.24
CA GLY A 49 -7.19 1.22 -3.92
C GLY A 49 -6.99 2.11 -5.17
N ALA A 50 -6.15 1.69 -6.10
CA ALA A 50 -5.97 2.38 -7.38
C ALA A 50 -7.25 2.36 -8.24
N GLN A 51 -7.95 1.22 -8.26
CA GLN A 51 -9.22 1.07 -8.95
C GLN A 51 -10.34 1.91 -8.32
N ALA A 52 -10.34 2.05 -6.99
CA ALA A 52 -11.24 2.95 -6.28
C ALA A 52 -10.99 4.42 -6.70
N ALA A 53 -9.73 4.87 -6.72
CA ALA A 53 -9.39 6.22 -7.19
C ALA A 53 -9.81 6.48 -8.63
N ALA A 54 -9.59 5.52 -9.52
CA ALA A 54 -10.00 5.65 -10.92
C ALA A 54 -11.52 5.81 -11.07
N SER A 55 -12.28 5.06 -10.28
CA SER A 55 -13.74 5.12 -10.25
C SER A 55 -14.23 6.46 -9.69
N ASP A 56 -13.67 6.91 -8.57
CA ASP A 56 -14.04 8.16 -7.91
C ASP A 56 -13.69 9.40 -8.74
N LEU A 57 -12.60 9.35 -9.50
CA LEU A 57 -12.10 10.47 -10.31
C LEU A 57 -12.58 10.44 -11.77
N GLY A 58 -13.33 9.40 -12.16
CA GLY A 58 -13.90 9.25 -13.49
C GLY A 58 -12.85 9.10 -14.60
N VAL A 59 -11.79 8.33 -14.35
CA VAL A 59 -10.67 8.10 -15.30
C VAL A 59 -10.49 6.62 -15.60
N LYS A 60 -9.81 6.30 -16.71
CA LYS A 60 -9.45 4.93 -17.07
C LYS A 60 -8.17 4.49 -16.37
N LEU A 61 -8.22 3.36 -15.69
CA LEU A 61 -7.03 2.68 -15.15
C LEU A 61 -6.69 1.47 -16.03
N VAL A 62 -5.42 1.33 -16.40
CA VAL A 62 -4.88 0.09 -16.98
C VAL A 62 -3.81 -0.46 -16.05
N THR A 63 -3.96 -1.71 -15.62
CA THR A 63 -3.11 -2.32 -14.61
C THR A 63 -2.26 -3.44 -15.21
N ALA A 64 -1.03 -3.57 -14.77
CA ALA A 64 -0.19 -4.74 -15.03
C ALA A 64 0.59 -5.11 -13.76
N GLN A 65 0.91 -6.39 -13.63
CA GLN A 65 1.74 -6.90 -12.55
C GLN A 65 2.92 -7.67 -13.14
N GLN A 66 4.12 -7.40 -12.63
CA GLN A 66 5.28 -8.22 -12.94
C GLN A 66 5.34 -9.41 -11.99
N ALA A 67 5.61 -10.60 -12.53
CA ALA A 67 5.88 -11.76 -11.71
C ALA A 67 7.20 -11.60 -10.94
N GLY A 68 7.19 -11.88 -9.64
CA GLY A 68 8.35 -11.70 -8.77
C GLY A 68 8.80 -10.24 -8.67
N GLY A 69 10.11 -10.00 -8.77
CA GLY A 69 10.71 -8.67 -8.56
C GLY A 69 11.72 -8.25 -9.63
N ALA A 70 11.67 -8.82 -10.84
CA ALA A 70 12.66 -8.53 -11.88
C ALA A 70 12.47 -7.11 -12.46
N PRO A 71 13.43 -6.18 -12.27
CA PRO A 71 13.28 -4.79 -12.67
C PRO A 71 13.08 -4.58 -14.18
N GLU A 72 13.70 -5.41 -15.01
CA GLU A 72 13.64 -5.29 -16.47
C GLU A 72 12.22 -5.55 -16.99
N GLY A 73 11.54 -6.55 -16.44
CA GLY A 73 10.15 -6.84 -16.84
C GLY A 73 9.17 -5.83 -16.29
N GLN A 74 9.38 -5.30 -15.07
CA GLN A 74 8.61 -4.18 -14.53
C GLN A 74 8.71 -2.96 -15.45
N LEU A 75 9.93 -2.59 -15.87
CA LEU A 75 10.18 -1.46 -16.76
C LEU A 75 9.51 -1.64 -18.13
N LYS A 76 9.55 -2.86 -18.67
CA LYS A 76 8.90 -3.17 -19.95
C LYS A 76 7.39 -2.94 -19.89
N LEU A 77 6.73 -3.30 -18.78
CA LEU A 77 5.30 -3.04 -18.58
C LEU A 77 5.01 -1.54 -18.53
N VAL A 78 5.84 -0.77 -17.81
CA VAL A 78 5.74 0.70 -17.77
C VAL A 78 5.84 1.30 -19.18
N GLN A 79 6.87 0.91 -19.94
CA GLN A 79 7.09 1.39 -21.31
C GLN A 79 5.93 1.04 -22.24
N ASN A 80 5.33 -0.15 -22.09
CA ASN A 80 4.17 -0.55 -22.88
C ASN A 80 2.96 0.36 -22.63
N PHE A 81 2.70 0.77 -21.40
CA PHE A 81 1.63 1.72 -21.10
C PHE A 81 1.90 3.11 -21.63
N VAL A 82 3.14 3.61 -21.50
CA VAL A 82 3.54 4.89 -22.12
C VAL A 82 3.33 4.84 -23.64
N ASN A 83 3.80 3.78 -24.30
CA ASN A 83 3.63 3.59 -25.75
C ASN A 83 2.18 3.42 -26.19
N SER A 84 1.31 2.94 -25.28
CA SER A 84 -0.13 2.78 -25.52
C SER A 84 -0.94 4.05 -25.20
N GLY A 85 -0.26 5.17 -24.90
CA GLY A 85 -0.90 6.47 -24.68
C GLY A 85 -1.38 6.73 -23.26
N ALA A 86 -0.87 6.01 -22.24
CA ALA A 86 -1.13 6.38 -20.86
C ALA A 86 -0.58 7.80 -20.58
N GLN A 87 -1.41 8.65 -19.98
CA GLN A 87 -1.09 10.05 -19.66
C GLN A 87 -0.42 10.22 -18.30
N GLY A 88 -0.32 9.16 -17.51
CA GLY A 88 0.43 9.12 -16.25
C GLY A 88 0.72 7.68 -15.85
N ILE A 89 1.81 7.48 -15.10
CA ILE A 89 2.27 6.16 -14.64
C ILE A 89 2.41 6.14 -13.13
N ALA A 90 1.80 5.16 -12.48
CA ALA A 90 2.15 4.77 -11.11
C ALA A 90 2.90 3.43 -11.17
N THR A 91 4.08 3.33 -10.54
CA THR A 91 4.84 2.07 -10.52
C THR A 91 5.62 1.85 -9.23
N SER A 92 5.70 0.62 -8.75
CA SER A 92 6.76 0.22 -7.82
C SER A 92 8.10 0.12 -8.55
N VAL A 93 9.21 0.40 -7.87
CA VAL A 93 10.56 0.37 -8.45
C VAL A 93 11.42 -0.68 -7.75
N PRO A 94 11.40 -1.96 -8.20
CA PRO A 94 12.13 -3.03 -7.55
C PRO A 94 13.65 -3.03 -7.83
N GLY A 95 14.16 -2.10 -8.64
CA GLY A 95 15.60 -2.01 -8.87
C GLY A 95 16.05 -0.70 -9.51
N GLU A 96 17.22 -0.24 -9.11
CA GLU A 96 17.84 1.01 -9.56
C GLU A 96 18.16 1.02 -11.08
N SER A 97 18.25 -0.16 -11.71
CA SER A 97 18.42 -0.26 -13.17
C SER A 97 17.28 0.40 -13.96
N MET A 98 16.11 0.57 -13.33
CA MET A 98 14.96 1.25 -13.95
C MET A 98 15.12 2.78 -13.98
N ALA A 99 15.91 3.36 -13.07
CA ALA A 99 15.84 4.78 -12.74
C ALA A 99 16.04 5.69 -13.95
N LYS A 100 17.06 5.40 -14.77
CA LYS A 100 17.34 6.20 -15.97
C LYS A 100 16.12 6.25 -16.91
N SER A 101 15.54 5.10 -17.25
CA SER A 101 14.41 5.05 -18.19
C SER A 101 13.15 5.65 -17.60
N LEU A 102 12.92 5.54 -16.29
CA LEU A 102 11.81 6.23 -15.63
C LEU A 102 12.00 7.76 -15.68
N ASN A 103 13.22 8.26 -15.48
CA ASN A 103 13.53 9.68 -15.60
C ASN A 103 13.43 10.20 -17.04
N ASP A 104 13.77 9.37 -18.04
CA ASP A 104 13.55 9.69 -19.45
C ASP A 104 12.04 9.86 -19.73
N ILE A 105 11.18 9.01 -19.15
CA ILE A 105 9.70 9.11 -19.26
C ILE A 105 9.18 10.40 -18.60
N VAL A 106 9.63 10.72 -17.39
CA VAL A 106 9.26 11.95 -16.67
C VAL A 106 9.69 13.19 -17.47
N SER A 107 10.92 13.19 -17.98
CA SER A 107 11.46 14.28 -18.80
C SER A 107 10.72 14.43 -20.13
N GLY A 108 10.23 13.33 -20.69
CA GLY A 108 9.36 13.29 -21.87
C GLY A 108 7.94 13.82 -21.63
N GLY A 109 7.59 14.19 -20.40
CA GLY A 109 6.33 14.85 -20.06
C GLY A 109 5.23 13.94 -19.53
N VAL A 110 5.50 12.64 -19.35
CA VAL A 110 4.54 11.73 -18.70
C VAL A 110 4.76 11.76 -17.19
N PRO A 111 3.83 12.29 -16.38
CA PRO A 111 3.97 12.32 -14.93
C PRO A 111 4.04 10.88 -14.37
N LEU A 112 4.91 10.70 -13.38
CA LEU A 112 5.13 9.42 -12.72
C LEU A 112 4.98 9.56 -11.20
N VAL A 113 4.47 8.52 -10.54
CA VAL A 113 4.48 8.38 -9.09
C VAL A 113 5.03 6.99 -8.73
N GLN A 114 6.00 6.93 -7.84
CA GLN A 114 6.50 5.70 -7.26
C GLN A 114 5.58 5.25 -6.12
N PHE A 115 5.40 3.95 -5.92
CA PHE A 115 4.71 3.43 -4.73
C PHE A 115 5.34 2.13 -4.21
N ASN A 116 5.19 1.88 -2.92
CA ASN A 116 5.64 0.68 -2.19
C ASN A 116 7.15 0.38 -2.19
N LEU A 117 7.79 0.31 -3.36
CA LEU A 117 9.23 0.17 -3.52
C LEU A 117 9.80 1.47 -4.10
N LEU A 118 10.72 2.07 -3.36
CA LEU A 118 11.34 3.35 -3.66
C LEU A 118 12.71 3.17 -4.33
N SER A 119 12.92 3.86 -5.46
CA SER A 119 14.25 4.27 -5.92
C SER A 119 14.44 5.76 -5.64
N LYS A 120 15.55 6.08 -4.97
CA LYS A 120 15.93 7.49 -4.70
C LYS A 120 16.49 8.19 -5.93
N ALA A 121 16.85 7.43 -6.97
CA ALA A 121 17.38 7.96 -8.22
C ALA A 121 16.28 8.37 -9.22
N VAL A 122 15.03 7.99 -8.97
CA VAL A 122 13.88 8.39 -9.80
C VAL A 122 13.37 9.76 -9.35
N GLU A 123 13.33 10.72 -10.29
CA GLU A 123 12.88 12.10 -10.08
C GLU A 123 11.35 12.20 -10.09
N ALA A 124 10.70 11.44 -9.22
CA ALA A 124 9.24 11.40 -9.08
C ALA A 124 8.85 11.29 -7.59
N PRO A 125 7.64 11.77 -7.21
CA PRO A 125 7.14 11.54 -5.86
C PRO A 125 6.98 10.04 -5.56
N TYR A 126 7.04 9.71 -4.28
CA TYR A 126 6.88 8.37 -3.73
C TYR A 126 5.76 8.33 -2.69
N VAL A 127 4.88 7.36 -2.82
CA VAL A 127 3.84 7.04 -1.84
C VAL A 127 4.18 5.71 -1.17
N GLY A 128 4.41 5.75 0.14
CA GLY A 128 4.73 4.55 0.92
C GLY A 128 4.65 4.85 2.41
N GLU A 129 4.94 3.86 3.25
CA GLU A 129 4.99 4.10 4.69
C GLU A 129 6.32 4.73 5.14
N LYS A 130 6.35 5.21 6.39
CA LYS A 130 7.60 5.52 7.08
C LYS A 130 8.21 4.25 7.65
N SER A 131 9.06 3.59 6.88
CA SER A 131 9.45 2.20 7.14
C SER A 131 10.30 2.02 8.41
N VAL A 132 11.15 3.00 8.76
CA VAL A 132 11.91 2.94 10.02
C VAL A 132 10.97 3.12 11.22
N GLU A 133 10.09 4.12 11.18
CA GLU A 133 9.10 4.33 12.23
C GLU A 133 8.13 3.14 12.37
N SER A 134 7.69 2.53 11.26
CA SER A 134 6.84 1.33 11.31
C SER A 134 7.57 0.17 11.99
N GLY A 135 8.87 0.01 11.71
CA GLY A 135 9.74 -0.94 12.40
C GLY A 135 9.86 -0.64 13.90
N ARG A 136 10.01 0.63 14.29
CA ARG A 136 10.03 1.02 15.71
C ARG A 136 8.71 0.72 16.41
N VAL A 137 7.59 0.94 15.74
CA VAL A 137 6.26 0.59 16.27
C VAL A 137 6.19 -0.93 16.52
N LEU A 138 6.54 -1.75 15.52
CA LEU A 138 6.53 -3.21 15.66
C LEU A 138 7.44 -3.69 16.79
N GLY A 139 8.70 -3.26 16.78
CA GLY A 139 9.69 -3.66 17.77
C GLY A 139 9.29 -3.24 19.18
N ARG A 140 8.73 -2.03 19.35
CA ARG A 140 8.22 -1.55 20.64
C ARG A 140 7.06 -2.42 21.13
N MET A 141 6.09 -2.73 20.28
CA MET A 141 4.94 -3.55 20.67
C MET A 141 5.35 -4.96 21.07
N VAL A 142 6.27 -5.59 20.34
CA VAL A 142 6.82 -6.89 20.71
C VAL A 142 7.59 -6.79 22.03
N LEU A 143 8.42 -5.76 22.21
CA LEU A 143 9.17 -5.57 23.45
C LEU A 143 8.24 -5.39 24.67
N GLU A 144 7.20 -4.56 24.54
CA GLU A 144 6.20 -4.35 25.59
C GLU A 144 5.51 -5.67 25.96
N LYS A 145 5.15 -6.49 24.96
CA LYS A 145 4.57 -7.83 25.17
C LYS A 145 5.52 -8.76 25.93
N LEU A 146 6.83 -8.61 25.74
CA LEU A 146 7.87 -9.39 26.43
C LEU A 146 8.25 -8.85 27.82
N GLY A 147 7.63 -7.76 28.28
CA GLY A 147 7.90 -7.17 29.60
C GLY A 147 8.71 -5.87 29.57
N GLY A 148 8.80 -5.20 28.42
CA GLY A 148 9.43 -3.88 28.27
C GLY A 148 10.95 -3.94 28.44
N GLU A 149 11.55 -2.89 29.01
CA GLU A 149 13.01 -2.78 29.17
C GLU A 149 13.64 -3.88 30.05
N SER A 150 12.83 -4.58 30.86
CA SER A 150 13.26 -5.72 31.69
C SER A 150 13.22 -7.07 30.97
N ALA A 151 12.73 -7.10 29.72
CA ALA A 151 12.63 -8.32 28.93
C ALA A 151 14.01 -8.97 28.72
N LYS A 152 14.00 -10.31 28.64
CA LYS A 152 15.21 -11.12 28.40
C LYS A 152 14.91 -12.23 27.41
N GLY A 153 15.92 -12.63 26.65
CA GLY A 153 15.84 -13.79 25.75
C GLY A 153 16.30 -13.49 24.34
N THR A 154 16.15 -14.49 23.47
CA THR A 154 16.54 -14.38 22.07
C THR A 154 15.33 -13.98 21.22
N VAL A 155 15.50 -12.96 20.38
CA VAL A 155 14.53 -12.58 19.34
C VAL A 155 15.14 -12.90 17.98
N VAL A 156 14.39 -13.57 17.12
CA VAL A 156 14.83 -13.88 15.75
C VAL A 156 14.12 -12.95 14.77
N LEU A 157 14.88 -12.20 13.98
CA LEU A 157 14.39 -11.29 12.96
C LEU A 157 14.59 -11.89 11.57
N GLY A 158 13.56 -11.81 10.72
CA GLY A 158 13.59 -12.30 9.34
C GLY A 158 13.27 -11.19 8.34
N ASN A 159 14.01 -11.15 7.23
CA ASN A 159 13.81 -10.27 6.09
C ASN A 159 13.53 -11.12 4.85
N CYS A 160 12.34 -11.00 4.27
CA CYS A 160 11.93 -11.86 3.16
C CYS A 160 12.66 -11.56 1.85
N PHE A 161 13.27 -10.37 1.72
CA PHE A 161 13.98 -9.97 0.51
C PHE A 161 15.10 -8.95 0.81
N PRO A 162 16.25 -9.42 1.32
CA PRO A 162 17.35 -8.53 1.73
C PRO A 162 17.84 -7.61 0.60
N GLY A 163 18.23 -6.39 0.98
CA GLY A 163 18.74 -5.35 0.08
C GLY A 163 17.68 -4.33 -0.37
N PHE A 164 16.40 -4.56 -0.06
CA PHE A 164 15.32 -3.62 -0.38
C PHE A 164 15.18 -2.55 0.70
N PRO A 165 15.27 -1.25 0.37
CA PRO A 165 15.30 -0.17 1.36
C PRO A 165 14.18 -0.21 2.39
N VAL A 166 12.95 -0.51 1.97
CA VAL A 166 11.79 -0.65 2.85
C VAL A 166 12.01 -1.69 3.94
N LEU A 167 12.58 -2.85 3.60
CA LEU A 167 12.80 -3.95 4.54
C LEU A 167 13.99 -3.69 5.46
N GLU A 168 15.07 -3.10 4.93
CA GLU A 168 16.23 -2.69 5.74
C GLU A 168 15.84 -1.61 6.75
N ASN A 169 15.00 -0.67 6.35
CA ASN A 169 14.48 0.38 7.23
C ASN A 169 13.63 -0.20 8.36
N ARG A 170 12.73 -1.15 8.06
CA ARG A 170 11.92 -1.83 9.09
C ARG A 170 12.79 -2.61 10.07
N ALA A 171 13.76 -3.37 9.55
CA ALA A 171 14.70 -4.12 10.38
C ALA A 171 15.41 -3.18 11.37
N LYS A 172 15.97 -2.08 10.86
CA LYS A 172 16.61 -1.04 11.68
C LYS A 172 15.67 -0.52 12.77
N GLY A 173 14.42 -0.19 12.45
CA GLY A 173 13.46 0.31 13.43
C GLY A 173 13.11 -0.71 14.52
N VAL A 174 12.95 -1.98 14.14
CA VAL A 174 12.72 -3.09 15.08
C VAL A 174 13.91 -3.22 16.03
N GLU A 175 15.12 -3.26 15.49
CA GLU A 175 16.36 -3.37 16.27
C GLU A 175 16.54 -2.19 17.23
N GLU A 176 16.31 -0.95 16.78
CA GLU A 176 16.36 0.25 17.62
C GLU A 176 15.43 0.17 18.83
N SER A 177 14.24 -0.44 18.66
CA SER A 177 13.29 -0.60 19.75
C SER A 177 13.67 -1.72 20.70
N LEU A 178 14.11 -2.87 20.17
CA LEU A 178 14.53 -4.01 20.98
C LEU A 178 15.80 -3.72 21.79
N ALA A 179 16.71 -2.88 21.27
CA ALA A 179 17.95 -2.47 21.95
C ALA A 179 17.72 -1.74 23.28
N LYS A 180 16.49 -1.27 23.56
CA LYS A 180 16.13 -0.67 24.85
C LYS A 180 16.13 -1.66 26.01
N ALA A 181 16.00 -2.96 25.74
CA ALA A 181 16.16 -4.01 26.75
C ALA A 181 17.52 -4.69 26.58
N SER A 182 18.44 -4.43 27.51
CA SER A 182 19.79 -5.02 27.49
C SER A 182 19.81 -6.54 27.66
N GLY A 183 18.69 -7.14 28.11
CA GLY A 183 18.52 -8.57 28.23
C GLY A 183 18.09 -9.28 26.94
N ILE A 184 17.72 -8.52 25.90
CA ILE A 184 17.31 -9.08 24.60
C ILE A 184 18.52 -9.23 23.68
N LYS A 185 18.66 -10.42 23.11
CA LYS A 185 19.62 -10.71 22.04
C LYS A 185 18.86 -10.88 20.74
N VAL A 186 19.11 -10.00 19.77
CA VAL A 186 18.54 -10.12 18.42
C VAL A 186 19.46 -10.98 17.55
N LEU A 187 18.89 -11.94 16.82
CA LEU A 187 19.54 -12.71 15.77
C LEU A 187 18.92 -12.34 14.43
N GLY A 188 19.74 -12.17 13.39
CA GLY A 188 19.30 -11.77 12.06
C GLY A 188 19.61 -10.30 11.75
N PRO A 189 18.92 -9.68 10.78
CA PRO A 189 17.83 -10.26 9.98
C PRO A 189 18.31 -11.43 9.09
N PHE A 190 17.57 -12.55 9.10
CA PHE A 190 17.83 -13.70 8.23
C PHE A 190 17.01 -13.63 6.94
N ASP A 191 17.56 -14.12 5.83
CA ASP A 191 16.79 -14.25 4.59
C ASP A 191 15.74 -15.36 4.73
N VAL A 192 14.47 -14.94 4.85
CA VAL A 192 13.32 -15.84 5.01
C VAL A 192 12.51 -15.99 3.73
N LYS A 193 12.92 -15.41 2.60
CA LYS A 193 12.24 -15.54 1.29
C LYS A 193 10.79 -15.02 1.27
N VAL A 194 10.31 -14.66 0.08
CA VAL A 194 8.95 -14.14 -0.15
C VAL A 194 7.92 -15.22 -0.51
N SER A 195 8.36 -16.31 -1.14
CA SER A 195 7.50 -17.45 -1.47
C SER A 195 6.94 -18.06 -0.19
N ALA A 196 5.62 -18.23 -0.08
CA ALA A 196 4.98 -18.70 1.14
C ALA A 196 5.51 -20.07 1.63
N VAL A 197 5.88 -20.96 0.70
CA VAL A 197 6.43 -22.29 1.02
C VAL A 197 7.86 -22.15 1.56
N ASP A 198 8.71 -21.42 0.86
CA ASP A 198 10.10 -21.21 1.28
C ASP A 198 10.14 -20.44 2.60
N ASN A 199 9.24 -19.46 2.76
CA ASN A 199 9.09 -18.66 3.96
C ASN A 199 8.78 -19.50 5.20
N TYR A 200 7.78 -20.38 5.11
CA TYR A 200 7.50 -21.31 6.21
C TYR A 200 8.70 -22.21 6.51
N ASN A 201 9.33 -22.80 5.49
CA ASN A 201 10.47 -23.70 5.68
C ASN A 201 11.67 -23.02 6.33
N HIS A 202 11.96 -21.77 5.95
CA HIS A 202 13.02 -20.98 6.55
C HIS A 202 12.71 -20.63 8.02
N TRP A 203 11.47 -20.24 8.33
CA TRP A 203 11.05 -19.99 9.70
C TRP A 203 11.11 -21.25 10.58
N GLU A 204 10.71 -22.40 10.06
CA GLU A 204 10.81 -23.68 10.75
C GLU A 204 12.28 -24.06 11.08
N GLN A 205 13.20 -23.82 10.14
CA GLN A 205 14.64 -24.02 10.37
C GLN A 205 15.18 -23.07 11.44
N LEU A 206 14.83 -21.78 11.37
CA LEU A 206 15.25 -20.78 12.35
C LEU A 206 14.72 -21.09 13.75
N TYR A 207 13.46 -21.51 13.87
CA TYR A 207 12.87 -21.96 15.14
C TYR A 207 13.56 -23.23 15.66
N SER A 208 13.79 -24.22 14.80
CA SER A 208 14.49 -25.45 15.18
C SER A 208 15.90 -25.20 15.70
N ALA A 209 16.59 -24.21 15.15
CA ALA A 209 17.92 -23.77 15.61
C ALA A 209 17.86 -22.91 16.90
N ASN A 210 16.70 -22.33 17.23
CA ASN A 210 16.50 -21.41 18.34
C ASN A 210 15.17 -21.71 19.09
N PRO A 211 14.99 -22.93 19.64
CA PRO A 211 13.69 -23.36 20.18
C PRO A 211 13.23 -22.56 21.41
N ASP A 212 14.17 -21.89 22.08
CA ASP A 212 13.93 -21.04 23.26
C ASP A 212 13.80 -19.54 22.90
N ALA A 213 13.69 -19.19 21.60
CA ALA A 213 13.46 -17.82 21.19
C ALA A 213 12.11 -17.31 21.75
N VAL A 214 12.14 -16.13 22.36
CA VAL A 214 10.96 -15.52 23.00
C VAL A 214 10.08 -14.77 22.00
N ALA A 215 10.64 -14.36 20.86
CA ALA A 215 9.89 -13.79 19.76
C ALA A 215 10.53 -14.07 18.40
N LEU A 216 9.68 -14.24 17.39
CA LEU A 216 10.06 -14.28 15.98
C LEU A 216 9.34 -13.12 15.27
N ILE A 217 10.09 -12.31 14.54
CA ILE A 217 9.58 -11.11 13.87
C ILE A 217 9.92 -11.18 12.38
N GLY A 218 8.90 -11.10 11.53
CA GLY A 218 9.09 -10.99 10.08
C GLY A 218 8.73 -9.62 9.54
N LEU A 219 9.26 -9.27 8.38
CA LEU A 219 9.20 -7.92 7.81
C LEU A 219 8.30 -7.80 6.57
N CYS A 220 7.63 -8.89 6.19
CA CYS A 220 6.81 -8.99 4.99
C CYS A 220 5.48 -9.73 5.21
N ALA A 221 4.55 -9.58 4.28
CA ALA A 221 3.23 -10.22 4.29
C ALA A 221 3.19 -11.72 4.65
N PRO A 222 4.02 -12.62 4.06
CA PRO A 222 3.90 -14.06 4.35
C PRO A 222 4.30 -14.44 5.78
N ASP A 223 5.10 -13.61 6.45
CA ASP A 223 5.76 -13.98 7.70
C ASP A 223 4.77 -14.24 8.83
N VAL A 224 3.78 -13.37 9.05
CA VAL A 224 2.82 -13.53 10.16
C VAL A 224 2.01 -14.81 10.00
N THR A 225 1.63 -15.16 8.76
CA THR A 225 0.96 -16.42 8.46
C THR A 225 1.86 -17.63 8.74
N SER A 226 3.11 -17.60 8.28
CA SER A 226 4.08 -18.69 8.51
C SER A 226 4.38 -18.89 10.00
N LEU A 227 4.64 -17.78 10.70
CA LEU A 227 4.90 -17.77 12.13
C LEU A 227 3.69 -18.25 12.93
N GLY A 228 2.48 -17.83 12.56
CA GLY A 228 1.25 -18.32 13.20
C GLY A 228 1.07 -19.83 13.05
N LYS A 229 1.27 -20.39 11.85
CA LYS A 229 1.22 -21.85 11.65
C LYS A 229 2.27 -22.57 12.50
N LEU A 230 3.48 -22.04 12.55
CA LEU A 230 4.57 -22.60 13.33
C LEU A 230 4.27 -22.55 14.83
N ASN A 231 3.73 -21.44 15.34
CA ASN A 231 3.35 -21.29 16.74
C ASN A 231 2.24 -22.28 17.12
N ALA A 232 1.20 -22.40 16.29
CA ALA A 232 0.10 -23.34 16.47
C ALA A 232 0.60 -24.80 16.56
N ALA A 233 1.57 -25.18 15.72
CA ALA A 233 2.16 -26.51 15.71
C ALA A 233 3.02 -26.80 16.96
N HIS A 234 3.50 -25.77 17.66
CA HIS A 234 4.43 -25.89 18.78
C HIS A 234 3.85 -25.44 20.14
N GLY A 235 2.56 -25.12 20.20
CA GLY A 235 1.86 -24.74 21.44
C GLY A 235 2.11 -23.30 21.87
N ASP A 236 2.18 -22.39 20.90
CA ASP A 236 2.20 -20.93 21.09
C ASP A 236 3.34 -20.44 22.00
N LYS A 237 4.56 -20.93 21.74
CA LYS A 237 5.74 -20.75 22.61
C LYS A 237 6.46 -19.41 22.48
N PHE A 238 6.21 -18.65 21.41
CA PHE A 238 6.90 -17.39 21.16
C PHE A 238 5.92 -16.29 20.74
N VAL A 239 6.32 -15.03 20.92
CA VAL A 239 5.57 -13.89 20.37
C VAL A 239 5.88 -13.78 18.87
N ALA A 240 4.85 -13.92 18.02
CA ALA A 240 4.97 -13.69 16.59
C ALA A 240 4.49 -12.28 16.21
N GLY A 241 5.31 -11.54 15.46
CA GLY A 241 4.95 -10.21 14.96
C GLY A 241 5.42 -9.99 13.52
N GLY A 242 4.75 -9.10 12.78
CA GLY A 242 5.20 -8.76 11.44
C GLY A 242 4.35 -7.73 10.71
N TYR A 243 4.18 -7.90 9.41
CA TYR A 243 3.60 -6.91 8.51
C TYR A 243 2.40 -7.43 7.73
N ASP A 244 1.62 -6.45 7.25
CA ASP A 244 0.47 -6.53 6.36
C ASP A 244 -0.79 -7.14 6.97
N MET A 245 -1.93 -6.57 6.57
CA MET A 245 -3.28 -6.93 7.03
C MET A 245 -3.97 -7.86 6.02
N THR A 246 -3.25 -8.89 5.55
CA THR A 246 -3.85 -9.92 4.68
C THR A 246 -4.84 -10.76 5.48
N GLU A 247 -5.82 -11.38 4.81
CA GLU A 247 -6.79 -12.26 5.47
C GLU A 247 -6.11 -13.37 6.29
N LEU A 248 -5.01 -13.92 5.77
CA LEU A 248 -4.25 -14.98 6.45
C LEU A 248 -3.52 -14.47 7.70
N ASN A 249 -2.97 -13.26 7.66
CA ASN A 249 -2.31 -12.65 8.81
C ASN A 249 -3.31 -12.30 9.91
N LEU A 250 -4.48 -11.75 9.53
CA LEU A 250 -5.56 -11.47 10.47
C LEU A 250 -6.13 -12.77 11.06
N LYS A 251 -6.23 -13.83 10.28
CA LYS A 251 -6.62 -15.15 10.79
C LYS A 251 -5.64 -15.66 11.85
N ALA A 252 -4.33 -15.58 11.61
CA ALA A 252 -3.32 -16.01 12.58
C ALA A 252 -3.42 -15.25 13.92
N ILE A 253 -3.74 -13.96 13.88
CA ILE A 253 -3.96 -13.16 15.10
C ILE A 253 -5.27 -13.55 15.80
N LYS A 254 -6.36 -13.73 15.05
CA LYS A 254 -7.67 -14.13 15.60
C LYS A 254 -7.63 -15.49 16.29
N GLU A 255 -6.85 -16.42 15.74
CA GLU A 255 -6.67 -17.76 16.31
C GLU A 255 -5.68 -17.76 17.50
N GLY A 256 -5.06 -16.62 17.83
CA GLY A 256 -4.17 -16.47 18.97
C GLY A 256 -2.72 -16.91 18.70
N HIS A 257 -2.40 -17.28 17.46
CA HIS A 257 -1.09 -17.81 17.08
C HIS A 257 -0.09 -16.71 16.68
N ALA A 258 -0.57 -15.49 16.44
CA ALA A 258 0.24 -14.30 16.24
C ALA A 258 -0.25 -13.13 17.10
N TYR A 259 0.67 -12.23 17.48
CA TYR A 259 0.37 -11.14 18.39
C TYR A 259 0.00 -9.84 17.66
N VAL A 260 0.83 -9.42 16.70
CA VAL A 260 0.71 -8.10 16.06
C VAL A 260 1.08 -8.16 14.58
N THR A 261 0.34 -7.42 13.76
CA THR A 261 0.75 -7.06 12.40
C THR A 261 0.69 -5.55 12.21
N ILE A 262 1.69 -5.00 11.51
CA ILE A 262 1.73 -3.61 11.07
C ILE A 262 1.28 -3.54 9.62
N GLY A 263 0.16 -2.86 9.37
CA GLY A 263 -0.26 -2.53 8.02
C GLY A 263 0.46 -1.28 7.51
N GLN A 264 0.53 -1.15 6.19
CA GLN A 264 1.20 -0.06 5.48
C GLN A 264 0.24 0.75 4.59
N SER A 265 -1.05 0.73 4.93
CA SER A 265 -2.14 1.42 4.23
C SER A 265 -2.18 1.13 2.72
N ALA A 266 -2.34 -0.15 2.36
CA ALA A 266 -2.39 -0.60 0.96
C ALA A 266 -3.32 0.26 0.09
N PHE A 267 -4.52 0.54 0.59
CA PHE A 267 -5.49 1.39 -0.10
C PHE A 267 -4.92 2.77 -0.44
N VAL A 268 -4.24 3.42 0.51
CA VAL A 268 -3.62 4.74 0.30
C VAL A 268 -2.49 4.66 -0.72
N GLN A 269 -1.66 3.60 -0.67
CA GLN A 269 -0.60 3.37 -1.65
C GLN A 269 -1.13 3.14 -3.07
N GLY A 270 -2.37 2.69 -3.23
CA GLY A 270 -3.04 2.57 -4.52
C GLY A 270 -3.73 3.86 -4.97
N TYR A 271 -4.50 4.45 -4.05
CA TYR A 271 -5.39 5.57 -4.35
C TYR A 271 -4.61 6.87 -4.60
N LEU A 272 -3.65 7.18 -3.73
CA LEU A 272 -2.97 8.48 -3.75
C LEU A 272 -2.11 8.68 -5.01
N PRO A 273 -1.35 7.69 -5.54
CA PRO A 273 -0.67 7.86 -6.82
C PRO A 273 -1.59 8.24 -7.96
N VAL A 274 -2.76 7.59 -8.08
CA VAL A 274 -3.74 7.89 -9.12
C VAL A 274 -4.29 9.30 -8.93
N ALA A 275 -4.64 9.69 -7.70
CA ALA A 275 -5.13 11.03 -7.39
C ALA A 275 -4.10 12.13 -7.71
N LEU A 276 -2.83 11.94 -7.35
CA LEU A 276 -1.74 12.86 -7.67
C LEU A 276 -1.56 13.02 -9.18
N LEU A 277 -1.55 11.91 -9.93
CA LEU A 277 -1.42 11.92 -11.38
C LEU A 277 -2.58 12.65 -12.05
N VAL A 278 -3.83 12.33 -11.68
CA VAL A 278 -5.02 12.97 -12.24
C VAL A 278 -5.04 14.47 -11.96
N ASN A 279 -4.73 14.88 -10.72
CA ASN A 279 -4.64 16.28 -10.35
C ASN A 279 -3.55 17.02 -11.15
N ALA A 280 -2.38 16.41 -11.31
CA ALA A 280 -1.28 16.96 -12.10
C ALA A 280 -1.66 17.13 -13.58
N ILE A 281 -2.30 16.13 -14.19
CA ILE A 281 -2.75 16.14 -15.59
C ILE A 281 -3.81 17.22 -15.80
N LYS A 282 -4.87 17.23 -14.99
CA LYS A 282 -5.96 18.23 -15.10
C LYS A 282 -5.48 19.65 -14.84
N GLY A 283 -4.52 19.82 -13.92
CA GLY A 283 -3.95 21.12 -13.56
C GLY A 283 -2.79 21.59 -14.43
N GLY A 284 -2.26 20.75 -15.33
CA GLY A 284 -1.06 21.06 -16.12
C GLY A 284 0.19 21.29 -15.27
N LYS A 285 0.28 20.66 -14.09
CA LYS A 285 1.39 20.84 -13.14
C LYS A 285 2.32 19.64 -13.12
N LYS A 286 3.62 19.88 -13.06
CA LYS A 286 4.60 18.82 -12.81
C LYS A 286 4.55 18.38 -11.35
N LEU A 287 4.71 17.08 -11.13
CA LEU A 287 4.90 16.52 -9.80
C LEU A 287 6.37 16.68 -9.40
N ALA A 288 6.63 17.19 -8.20
CA ALA A 288 7.97 17.29 -7.64
C ALA A 288 8.37 15.96 -6.98
N PRO A 289 9.66 15.58 -7.00
CA PRO A 289 10.16 14.48 -6.18
C PRO A 289 9.91 14.74 -4.69
N GLY A 290 9.58 13.70 -3.95
CA GLY A 290 9.31 13.80 -2.52
C GLY A 290 8.46 12.66 -2.00
N PHE A 291 8.20 12.67 -0.70
CA PHE A 291 7.55 11.61 0.03
C PHE A 291 6.14 12.02 0.49
N TYR A 292 5.19 11.15 0.17
CA TYR A 292 3.84 11.14 0.72
C TYR A 292 3.69 9.92 1.63
N ASN A 293 3.54 10.16 2.93
CA ASN A 293 3.34 9.09 3.89
C ASN A 293 1.95 8.48 3.70
N ALA A 294 1.91 7.21 3.32
CA ALA A 294 0.71 6.40 3.24
C ALA A 294 0.13 6.08 4.62
N GLY A 295 0.95 6.19 5.68
CA GLY A 295 0.59 5.83 7.05
C GLY A 295 0.69 4.34 7.33
N SER A 296 0.81 4.00 8.60
CA SER A 296 0.85 2.61 9.07
C SER A 296 -0.36 2.32 9.95
N GLN A 297 -0.81 1.07 9.93
CA GLN A 297 -1.90 0.55 10.75
C GLN A 297 -1.34 -0.39 11.79
N ILE A 298 -1.96 -0.45 12.96
CA ILE A 298 -1.55 -1.34 14.06
C ILE A 298 -2.70 -2.29 14.34
N VAL A 299 -2.41 -3.59 14.26
CA VAL A 299 -3.42 -4.62 14.46
C VAL A 299 -2.95 -5.64 15.48
N THR A 300 -3.71 -5.73 16.57
CA THR A 300 -3.72 -6.86 17.52
C THR A 300 -5.15 -7.38 17.64
N ALA A 301 -5.35 -8.51 18.30
CA ALA A 301 -6.70 -9.03 18.55
C ALA A 301 -7.62 -8.02 19.26
N ASP A 302 -7.05 -7.17 20.12
CA ASP A 302 -7.79 -6.23 20.96
C ASP A 302 -7.94 -4.82 20.34
N LYS A 303 -7.09 -4.48 19.36
CA LYS A 303 -7.00 -3.12 18.83
C LYS A 303 -6.69 -3.12 17.35
N VAL A 304 -7.49 -2.38 16.59
CA VAL A 304 -7.20 -2.04 15.18
C VAL A 304 -7.17 -0.52 15.03
N ASP A 305 -5.95 0.01 14.91
CA ASP A 305 -5.69 1.41 14.56
C ASP A 305 -5.43 1.50 13.06
N MET A 306 -6.30 2.23 12.35
CA MET A 306 -6.21 2.34 10.90
C MET A 306 -5.28 3.46 10.43
N GLY A 307 -4.69 4.23 11.35
CA GLY A 307 -3.80 5.35 11.03
C GLY A 307 -4.51 6.48 10.29
N ASN A 308 -3.74 7.44 9.75
CA ASN A 308 -4.22 8.50 8.86
C ASN A 308 -5.42 9.34 9.36
N GLY A 309 -5.64 9.42 10.68
CA GLY A 309 -6.81 10.10 11.26
C GLY A 309 -8.13 9.38 11.03
N LEU A 310 -8.11 8.16 10.51
CA LEU A 310 -9.27 7.29 10.39
C LEU A 310 -9.68 6.77 11.77
N LYS A 311 -10.98 6.46 11.93
CA LYS A 311 -11.50 5.94 13.19
C LYS A 311 -10.95 4.53 13.44
N PRO A 312 -10.60 4.16 14.68
CA PRO A 312 -10.34 2.77 15.01
C PRO A 312 -11.54 1.89 14.66
N ILE A 313 -11.27 0.64 14.28
CA ILE A 313 -12.30 -0.35 13.94
C ILE A 313 -12.17 -1.58 14.84
N SER A 314 -13.17 -2.43 14.82
CA SER A 314 -13.10 -3.76 15.44
C SER A 314 -12.23 -4.71 14.60
N PHE A 315 -11.78 -5.80 15.23
CA PHE A 315 -11.02 -6.84 14.52
C PHE A 315 -11.85 -7.50 13.41
N ASP A 316 -13.12 -7.79 13.68
CA ASP A 316 -14.03 -8.39 12.68
C ASP A 316 -14.27 -7.46 11.49
N GLU A 317 -14.35 -6.14 11.73
CA GLU A 317 -14.36 -5.15 10.64
C GLU A 317 -13.06 -5.20 9.83
N ALA A 318 -11.89 -5.28 10.48
CA ALA A 318 -10.62 -5.40 9.76
C ALA A 318 -10.57 -6.64 8.85
N GLN A 319 -11.10 -7.79 9.31
CA GLN A 319 -11.23 -8.99 8.48
C GLN A 319 -12.16 -8.77 7.29
N LYS A 320 -13.30 -8.10 7.51
CA LYS A 320 -14.23 -7.75 6.43
C LYS A 320 -13.56 -6.86 5.40
N LEU A 321 -12.83 -5.82 5.82
CA LEU A 321 -12.12 -4.93 4.92
C LEU A 321 -11.07 -5.69 4.09
N ALA A 322 -10.27 -6.55 4.74
CA ALA A 322 -9.24 -7.33 4.06
C ALA A 322 -9.77 -8.26 2.95
N ALA A 323 -11.02 -8.75 3.08
CA ALA A 323 -11.66 -9.66 2.14
C ALA A 323 -12.58 -8.97 1.10
N ASP A 324 -12.98 -7.72 1.34
CA ASP A 324 -13.94 -7.00 0.49
C ASP A 324 -13.38 -5.63 0.07
N PRO A 325 -12.85 -5.53 -1.17
CA PRO A 325 -12.36 -4.27 -1.74
C PRO A 325 -13.38 -3.13 -1.74
N LYS A 326 -14.68 -3.44 -1.89
CA LYS A 326 -15.74 -2.41 -1.89
C LYS A 326 -15.98 -1.88 -0.48
N ALA A 327 -16.01 -2.77 0.51
CA ALA A 327 -16.10 -2.37 1.92
C ALA A 327 -14.88 -1.51 2.32
N THR A 328 -13.69 -1.88 1.85
CA THR A 328 -12.48 -1.07 2.03
C THR A 328 -12.64 0.32 1.40
N ALA A 329 -13.05 0.41 0.13
CA ALA A 329 -13.26 1.71 -0.52
C ALA A 329 -14.28 2.59 0.22
N GLU A 330 -15.38 2.01 0.69
CA GLU A 330 -16.39 2.71 1.48
C GLU A 330 -15.83 3.22 2.81
N TYR A 331 -15.04 2.41 3.51
CA TYR A 331 -14.39 2.78 4.77
C TYR A 331 -13.42 3.97 4.61
N TYR A 332 -12.66 4.02 3.51
CA TYR A 332 -11.69 5.08 3.24
C TYR A 332 -12.32 6.37 2.69
N LYS A 333 -13.61 6.38 2.38
CA LYS A 333 -14.31 7.53 1.77
C LYS A 333 -14.14 8.86 2.54
N PRO A 334 -14.19 8.89 3.89
CA PRO A 334 -13.91 10.13 4.64
C PRO A 334 -12.48 10.64 4.46
N TRP A 335 -11.51 9.75 4.25
CA TRP A 335 -10.13 10.12 3.97
C TRP A 335 -9.97 10.62 2.54
N THR A 336 -10.60 9.98 1.55
CA THR A 336 -10.50 10.42 0.15
C THR A 336 -11.11 11.81 -0.06
N GLU A 337 -12.17 12.14 0.66
CA GLU A 337 -12.79 13.49 0.66
C GLU A 337 -11.86 14.61 1.14
N THR A 338 -10.83 14.27 1.91
CA THR A 338 -9.83 15.26 2.36
C THR A 338 -8.84 15.63 1.26
N LEU A 339 -8.73 14.82 0.19
CA LEU A 339 -7.74 15.00 -0.88
C LEU A 339 -8.16 16.09 -1.86
N THR A 340 -8.11 17.35 -1.42
CA THR A 340 -8.40 18.50 -2.28
C THR A 340 -7.30 18.70 -3.33
N ALA A 341 -7.65 19.33 -4.47
CA ALA A 341 -6.67 19.71 -5.49
C ALA A 341 -5.51 20.56 -4.93
N GLN A 342 -5.79 21.40 -3.92
CA GLN A 342 -4.77 22.18 -3.23
C GLN A 342 -3.81 21.28 -2.44
N MET A 343 -4.32 20.30 -1.69
CA MET A 343 -3.49 19.33 -0.96
C MET A 343 -2.65 18.48 -1.91
N LEU A 344 -3.24 17.97 -2.99
CA LEU A 344 -2.53 17.18 -4.00
C LEU A 344 -1.51 17.98 -4.81
N SER A 345 -1.60 19.31 -4.78
CA SER A 345 -0.61 20.21 -5.40
C SER A 345 0.43 20.75 -4.41
N SER A 346 0.34 20.37 -3.13
CA SER A 346 1.28 20.85 -2.11
C SER A 346 2.65 20.20 -2.27
N GLU A 347 3.68 20.87 -1.78
CA GLU A 347 5.04 20.33 -1.84
C GLU A 347 5.14 19.09 -0.93
N PRO A 348 5.58 17.93 -1.47
CA PRO A 348 5.76 16.73 -0.65
C PRO A 348 6.87 16.92 0.38
N LYS A 349 6.93 16.02 1.36
CA LYS A 349 8.09 15.98 2.27
C LYS A 349 9.34 15.56 1.49
N PRO A 350 10.55 15.87 1.98
CA PRO A 350 11.77 15.32 1.39
C PRO A 350 11.75 13.78 1.42
N ILE A 351 12.35 13.13 0.42
CA ILE A 351 12.44 11.65 0.36
C ILE A 351 13.11 11.06 1.60
N SER A 352 14.04 11.78 2.24
CA SER A 352 14.69 11.34 3.48
C SER A 352 13.71 11.08 4.63
N ALA A 353 12.53 11.72 4.62
CA ALA A 353 11.51 11.58 5.66
C ALA A 353 10.81 10.21 5.65
N GLU A 354 11.01 9.38 4.62
CA GLU A 354 10.60 7.97 4.60
C GLU A 354 11.41 7.14 5.60
N SER A 355 12.71 7.43 5.69
CA SER A 355 13.68 6.69 6.52
C SER A 355 13.94 7.31 7.89
N GLU A 356 13.13 8.28 8.30
CA GLU A 356 13.20 8.94 9.61
C GLU A 356 12.66 8.06 10.74
#